data_AF-A0A2H3HIV1-F1
#
_entry.id   AF-A0A2H3HIV1-F1
#
_cell.length_a   1.000
_cell.length_b   1.000
_cell.length_c   1.000
_cell.angle_alpha   90.00
_cell.angle_beta   90.00
_cell.angle_gamma   90.00
#
_symmetry.space_group_name_H-M   'P 1'
#
loop_
_entity.id
_entity.type
_entity.pdbx_description
1 polymer ?
#
loop_
_entity_poly.entity_id
_entity_poly.type
_entity_poly.pdbx_seq_one_letter_code
_entity_poly.pdbx_strand_id
1 'polypeptide(L)'
;MTRLRCSISTVVSEDEDGWQDYRGYDHFDDDDDDDDEYVDIATPTKRSRTPSSPSLSPKRARTAESTEPRPQSITDITNSLQSLHAQKQKELEAVTNSLDEITASIQAKEASRTNHVNAKIDRLSSNVKAYESEREKILKIRGLVEQQHEGMIMKADHFLQQYTSRLEECDKLIAQANADVLEELDQMARRDFDLRDEKKRLEGRVNEVLEEVRHCSVVGTLMRLGPGGMTKLLGRLEGNGVELVEMAESIMNETEE
;
A
#
# COMPACT_ATOMS: atom_id res chain seq x y z
N MET A 1 -14.98 27.49 -32.53
CA MET A 1 -15.64 28.71 -32.00
C MET A 1 -16.94 28.28 -31.32
N THR A 2 -16.95 28.03 -30.01
CA THR A 2 -17.35 28.96 -28.92
C THR A 2 -18.77 29.51 -29.14
N ARG A 3 -19.76 29.29 -28.27
CA ARG A 3 -19.78 29.52 -26.81
C ARG A 3 -20.86 28.71 -26.10
N LEU A 4 -20.49 28.22 -24.92
CA LEU A 4 -21.37 27.88 -23.81
C LEU A 4 -22.16 29.10 -23.31
N ARG A 5 -23.36 28.86 -22.78
CA ARG A 5 -23.82 29.36 -21.47
C ARG A 5 -25.18 28.74 -21.13
N CYS A 6 -25.21 27.85 -20.15
CA CYS A 6 -26.40 27.62 -19.34
C CYS A 6 -25.95 27.66 -17.88
N SER A 7 -26.43 28.68 -17.18
CA SER A 7 -26.20 28.91 -15.76
C SER A 7 -27.12 27.99 -14.95
N ILE A 8 -26.55 27.19 -14.05
CA ILE A 8 -27.30 26.60 -12.94
C ILE A 8 -26.55 26.96 -11.66
N SER A 9 -27.09 27.94 -10.96
CA SER A 9 -26.75 28.28 -9.59
C SER A 9 -27.30 27.17 -8.69
N THR A 10 -26.41 26.35 -8.16
CA THR A 10 -26.71 25.48 -7.01
C THR A 10 -25.90 26.01 -5.84
N VAL A 11 -26.55 26.85 -5.04
CA VAL A 11 -26.12 27.12 -3.67
C VAL A 11 -26.54 25.88 -2.89
N VAL A 12 -25.60 24.95 -2.71
CA VAL A 12 -25.69 23.89 -1.71
C VAL A 12 -24.98 24.46 -0.49
N SER A 13 -25.72 24.60 0.61
CA SER A 13 -25.15 24.93 1.90
C SER A 13 -24.19 23.80 2.27
N GLU A 14 -22.90 24.11 2.42
CA GLU A 14 -21.93 23.14 2.91
C GLU A 14 -22.04 23.06 4.43
N ASP A 15 -22.13 21.82 4.86
CA ASP A 15 -22.46 21.39 6.20
C ASP A 15 -21.25 21.54 7.11
N GLU A 16 -21.57 21.74 8.37
CA GLU A 16 -20.72 22.07 9.50
C GLU A 16 -19.92 20.83 9.97
N ASP A 17 -19.05 20.26 9.13
CA ASP A 17 -18.11 19.20 9.51
C ASP A 17 -16.72 19.46 8.92
N GLY A 18 -15.91 20.22 9.67
CA GLY A 18 -14.60 20.74 9.29
C GLY A 18 -13.51 19.68 9.10
N TRP A 19 -13.52 18.99 7.96
CA TRP A 19 -12.38 18.21 7.49
C TRP A 19 -11.40 19.11 6.75
N GLN A 20 -10.35 19.55 7.44
CA GLN A 20 -9.18 20.12 6.78
C GLN A 20 -8.34 19.01 6.13
N ASP A 21 -8.03 19.21 4.85
CA ASP A 21 -6.99 18.52 4.09
C ASP A 21 -5.66 18.50 4.87
N TYR A 22 -5.28 17.35 5.41
CA TYR A 22 -3.95 17.14 5.98
C TYR A 22 -2.97 16.84 4.83
N ARG A 23 -2.37 17.88 4.23
CA ARG A 23 -1.18 17.73 3.39
C ARG A 23 0.02 17.44 4.28
N GLY A 24 0.79 16.43 3.89
CA GLY A 24 1.86 15.83 4.67
C GLY A 24 3.03 16.75 5.03
N TYR A 25 3.67 16.36 6.13
CA TYR A 25 5.02 16.75 6.49
C TYR A 25 5.89 15.50 6.46
N ASP A 26 6.61 15.31 5.35
CA ASP A 26 7.88 14.59 5.36
C ASP A 26 8.96 15.62 5.71
N HIS A 27 9.60 15.46 6.87
CA HIS A 27 10.98 15.87 7.15
C HIS A 27 11.41 15.17 8.44
N PHE A 28 11.85 13.92 8.29
CA PHE A 28 12.84 13.32 9.18
C PHE A 28 14.20 13.76 8.62
N ASP A 29 14.89 14.63 9.35
CA ASP A 29 16.34 14.66 9.33
C ASP A 29 16.79 14.42 10.77
N ASP A 30 17.38 13.23 10.93
CA ASP A 30 18.21 12.83 12.04
C ASP A 30 19.40 13.79 12.14
N ASP A 31 19.63 14.36 13.31
CA ASP A 31 20.97 14.68 13.77
C ASP A 31 20.96 14.51 15.29
N ASP A 32 21.48 13.35 15.67
CA ASP A 32 21.97 13.02 17.00
C ASP A 32 23.06 14.04 17.40
N ASP A 33 22.89 14.69 18.55
CA ASP A 33 24.00 15.11 19.39
C ASP A 33 23.55 14.97 20.84
N ASP A 34 23.78 13.75 21.34
CA ASP A 34 23.80 13.37 22.74
C ASP A 34 24.90 14.16 23.48
N ASP A 35 24.52 14.99 24.44
CA ASP A 35 25.39 15.44 25.53
C ASP A 35 24.60 15.45 26.85
N ASP A 36 23.98 14.30 27.16
CA ASP A 36 23.45 14.01 28.49
C ASP A 36 24.60 13.55 29.40
N GLU A 37 25.14 14.49 30.17
CA GLU A 37 26.14 14.29 31.23
C GLU A 37 25.61 13.31 32.31
N TYR A 38 25.79 12.02 32.05
CA TYR A 38 25.63 10.93 33.01
C TYR A 38 26.82 10.94 33.98
N VAL A 39 26.70 11.67 35.10
CA VAL A 39 27.62 11.49 36.24
C VAL A 39 27.02 10.50 37.23
N ASP A 40 27.65 9.33 37.20
CA ASP A 40 27.49 8.14 38.01
C ASP A 40 27.38 8.40 39.52
N ILE A 41 26.34 7.80 40.13
CA ILE A 41 26.10 7.81 41.57
C ILE A 41 26.93 6.70 42.19
N ALA A 42 28.21 7.00 42.49
CA ALA A 42 29.05 6.14 43.30
C ALA A 42 29.64 6.89 44.50
N THR A 43 29.01 6.71 45.67
CA THR A 43 29.59 6.77 47.03
C THR A 43 30.38 8.01 47.48
N PRO A 44 29.94 8.77 48.50
CA PRO A 44 30.82 9.69 49.20
C PRO A 44 31.58 8.92 50.30
N THR A 45 32.64 8.19 49.93
CA THR A 45 33.67 7.76 50.90
C THR A 45 34.91 8.62 50.75
N LYS A 46 34.84 9.93 51.05
CA LYS A 46 36.02 10.75 51.34
C LYS A 46 35.70 11.84 52.38
N ARG A 47 36.06 11.51 53.62
CA ARG A 47 36.81 12.35 54.58
C ARG A 47 36.50 13.86 54.62
N SER A 48 35.89 14.23 55.74
CA SER A 48 36.07 15.46 56.55
C SER A 48 37.01 16.55 56.01
N ARG A 49 36.42 17.72 55.74
CA ARG A 49 37.04 19.06 55.78
C ARG A 49 35.85 20.02 55.77
N THR A 50 35.56 20.78 56.82
CA THR A 50 36.27 21.96 57.39
C THR A 50 35.56 22.36 58.72
N PRO A 51 36.04 23.29 59.58
CA PRO A 51 37.14 24.24 59.40
C PRO A 51 38.20 24.26 60.53
N SER A 52 39.35 24.80 60.14
CA SER A 52 40.43 25.25 61.00
C SER A 52 39.99 26.41 61.91
N SER A 53 40.19 26.27 63.22
CA SER A 53 40.82 27.24 64.17
C SER A 53 40.60 26.76 65.63
N PRO A 54 41.42 27.18 66.61
CA PRO A 54 42.86 26.94 66.76
C PRO A 54 43.14 26.06 68.00
N SER A 55 43.90 24.97 67.85
CA SER A 55 44.41 24.22 69.00
C SER A 55 45.57 24.96 69.65
N LEU A 56 45.28 25.88 70.56
CA LEU A 56 46.26 26.42 71.49
C LEU A 56 46.05 25.75 72.85
N SER A 57 46.71 24.60 73.02
CA SER A 57 47.12 24.12 74.34
C SER A 57 48.65 23.98 74.36
N PRO A 58 49.31 24.38 75.46
CA PRO A 58 50.64 24.94 75.40
C PRO A 58 51.73 23.88 75.44
N LYS A 59 52.81 24.15 74.71
CA LYS A 59 54.11 23.50 74.86
C LYS A 59 54.56 23.69 76.31
N ARG A 60 54.57 22.61 77.10
CA ARG A 60 55.13 22.56 78.46
C ARG A 60 56.65 22.74 78.38
N ALA A 61 57.11 23.99 78.37
CA ALA A 61 58.47 24.32 78.78
C ALA A 61 58.48 24.36 80.31
N ARG A 62 59.13 23.36 80.92
CA ARG A 62 59.52 23.42 82.33
C ARG A 62 60.68 24.41 82.43
N THR A 63 60.38 25.64 82.84
CA THR A 63 61.36 26.51 83.50
C THR A 63 60.78 26.82 84.88
N ALA A 64 61.43 26.24 85.88
CA ALA A 64 61.15 26.48 87.28
C ALA A 64 61.49 27.93 87.60
N GLU A 65 60.48 28.72 87.91
CA GLU A 65 60.58 29.81 88.86
C GLU A 65 59.49 29.55 89.90
N SER A 66 59.94 29.06 91.05
CA SER A 66 59.12 28.77 92.23
C SER A 66 58.77 30.10 92.86
N THR A 67 57.75 30.78 92.34
CA THR A 67 57.06 31.83 93.10
C THR A 67 56.31 31.13 94.23
N GLU A 68 56.59 31.56 95.46
CA GLU A 68 56.05 31.07 96.73
C GLU A 68 54.57 30.61 96.63
N PRO A 69 54.18 29.53 97.35
CA PRO A 69 52.79 29.11 97.44
C PRO A 69 52.03 30.18 98.20
N ARG A 70 51.52 31.18 97.47
CA ARG A 70 50.58 32.15 98.01
C ARG A 70 49.41 31.34 98.56
N PRO A 71 49.04 31.50 99.84
CA PRO A 71 47.92 30.76 100.40
C PRO A 71 46.69 31.14 99.59
N GLN A 72 46.24 30.25 98.70
CA GLN A 72 44.96 30.41 98.03
C GLN A 72 43.93 30.34 99.13
N SER A 73 43.30 31.48 99.39
CA SER A 73 42.18 31.52 100.30
C SER A 73 41.10 30.61 99.73
N ILE A 74 40.35 29.91 100.58
CA ILE A 74 39.16 29.14 100.16
C ILE A 74 38.25 30.00 99.26
N THR A 75 38.25 31.31 99.49
CA THR A 75 37.58 32.33 98.68
C THR A 75 38.03 32.35 97.21
N ASP A 76 39.33 32.21 96.92
CA ASP A 76 39.88 32.26 95.56
C ASP A 76 39.44 31.04 94.73
N ILE A 77 39.43 29.86 95.36
CA ILE A 77 38.95 28.61 94.75
C ILE A 77 37.45 28.70 94.47
N THR A 78 36.68 29.25 95.43
CA THR A 78 35.23 29.44 95.29
C THR A 78 34.90 30.38 94.13
N ASN A 79 35.64 31.49 94.00
CA ASN A 79 35.48 32.43 92.89
C ASN A 79 35.81 31.80 91.54
N SER A 80 36.88 30.98 91.46
CA SER A 80 37.25 30.27 90.22
C SER A 80 36.19 29.25 89.80
N LEU A 81 35.58 28.53 90.75
CA LEU A 81 34.49 27.58 90.48
C LEU A 81 33.22 28.31 90.02
N GLN A 82 32.87 29.44 90.64
CA GLN A 82 31.74 30.27 90.18
C GLN A 82 31.96 30.79 88.77
N SER A 83 33.17 31.26 88.44
CA SER A 83 33.51 31.71 87.09
C SER A 83 33.42 30.58 86.06
N LEU A 84 33.94 29.39 86.39
CA LEU A 84 33.84 28.21 85.54
C LEU A 84 32.39 27.77 85.33
N HIS A 85 31.58 27.78 86.39
CA HIS A 85 30.15 27.46 86.29
C HIS A 85 29.43 28.45 85.39
N ALA A 86 29.67 29.75 85.55
CA ALA A 86 29.09 30.78 84.69
C ALA A 86 29.53 30.62 83.22
N GLN A 87 30.80 30.27 82.97
CA GLN A 87 31.28 29.97 81.63
C GLN A 87 30.58 28.74 81.03
N LYS A 88 30.48 27.64 81.78
CA LYS A 88 29.84 26.41 81.30
C LYS A 88 28.35 26.58 81.08
N GLN A 89 27.68 27.37 81.90
CA GLN A 89 26.29 27.74 81.70
C GLN A 89 26.11 28.55 80.41
N LYS A 90 26.98 29.52 80.15
CA LYS A 90 26.97 30.28 78.89
C LYS A 90 27.27 29.41 77.67
N GLU A 91 28.20 28.46 77.77
CA GLU A 91 28.48 27.47 76.71
C GLU A 91 27.26 26.57 76.47
N LEU A 92 26.58 26.11 77.52
CA LEU A 92 25.37 25.29 77.42
C LEU A 92 24.26 26.06 76.70
N GLU A 93 24.01 27.32 77.07
CA GLU A 93 23.03 28.17 76.40
C GLU A 93 23.37 28.40 74.93
N ALA A 94 24.65 28.67 74.61
CA ALA A 94 25.10 28.84 73.23
C ALA A 94 24.92 27.56 72.38
N VAL A 95 25.24 26.39 72.94
CA VAL A 95 25.06 25.10 72.24
C VAL A 95 23.58 24.76 72.09
N THR A 96 22.75 25.07 73.08
CA THR A 96 21.30 24.84 73.03
C THR A 96 20.67 25.67 71.92
N ASN A 97 20.98 26.98 71.87
CA ASN A 97 20.50 27.86 70.81
C ASN A 97 20.92 27.39 69.40
N SER A 98 22.17 26.93 69.26
CA SER A 98 22.67 26.41 67.97
C SER A 98 21.99 25.09 67.57
N LEU A 99 21.71 24.21 68.54
CA LEU A 99 20.99 22.96 68.30
C LEU A 99 19.54 23.23 67.86
N ASP A 100 18.87 24.18 68.49
CA ASP A 100 17.51 24.60 68.14
C ASP A 100 17.47 25.19 66.73
N GLU A 101 18.43 26.04 66.37
CA GLU A 101 18.54 26.62 65.02
C GLU A 101 18.76 25.55 63.95
N ILE A 102 19.65 24.58 64.18
CA ILE A 102 19.88 23.47 63.26
C ILE A 102 18.64 22.59 63.14
N THR A 103 17.97 22.30 64.26
CA THR A 103 16.74 21.49 64.27
C THR A 103 15.63 22.16 63.47
N ALA A 104 15.42 23.46 63.67
CA ALA A 104 14.46 24.25 62.90
C ALA A 104 14.84 24.29 61.40
N SER A 105 16.13 24.43 61.07
CA SER A 105 16.62 24.41 59.69
C SER A 105 16.38 23.07 58.99
N ILE A 106 16.63 21.95 59.68
CA ILE A 106 16.37 20.60 59.17
C ILE A 106 14.87 20.43 58.91
N GLN A 107 14.02 20.75 59.89
CA GLN A 107 12.57 20.63 59.75
C GLN A 107 12.04 21.48 58.59
N ALA A 108 12.52 22.72 58.43
CA ALA A 108 12.14 23.59 57.33
C ALA A 108 12.54 23.00 55.96
N LYS A 109 13.76 22.46 55.84
CA LYS A 109 14.24 21.81 54.61
C LYS A 109 13.47 20.53 54.30
N GLU A 110 13.18 19.71 55.30
CA GLU A 110 12.40 18.49 55.13
C GLU A 110 10.95 18.78 54.73
N ALA A 111 10.32 19.78 55.36
CA ALA A 111 8.98 20.23 54.97
C ALA A 111 8.98 20.76 53.52
N SER A 112 9.97 21.60 53.17
CA SER A 112 10.12 22.12 51.80
C SER A 112 10.31 21.00 50.77
N ARG A 113 11.20 20.04 51.06
CA ARG A 113 11.43 18.87 50.19
C ARG A 113 10.18 18.01 50.06
N THR A 114 9.48 17.74 51.16
CA THR A 114 8.25 16.93 51.16
C THR A 114 7.16 17.59 50.32
N ASN A 115 6.97 18.90 50.47
CA ASN A 115 6.00 19.65 49.66
C ASN A 115 6.37 19.63 48.17
N HIS A 116 7.66 19.79 47.83
CA HIS A 116 8.11 19.72 46.45
C HIS A 116 7.89 18.33 45.82
N VAL A 117 8.22 17.26 46.55
CA VAL A 117 8.01 15.88 46.09
C VAL A 117 6.52 15.58 45.91
N ASN A 118 5.68 15.96 46.87
CA ASN A 118 4.24 15.75 46.78
C ASN A 118 3.64 16.48 45.57
N ALA A 119 4.01 17.74 45.34
CA ALA A 119 3.57 18.48 44.15
C ALA A 119 3.99 17.80 42.84
N LYS A 120 5.18 17.19 42.79
CA LYS A 120 5.65 16.42 41.63
C LYS A 120 4.87 15.11 41.46
N ILE A 121 4.57 14.41 42.55
CA ILE A 121 3.75 13.19 42.55
C ILE A 121 2.33 13.49 42.05
N ASP A 122 1.71 14.56 42.52
CA ASP A 122 0.36 14.94 42.11
C ASP A 122 0.32 15.28 40.61
N ARG A 123 1.32 16.03 40.13
CA ARG A 123 1.45 16.35 38.71
C ARG A 123 1.63 15.11 37.84
N LEU A 124 2.54 14.21 38.23
CA LEU A 124 2.77 12.96 37.51
C LEU A 124 1.53 12.07 37.51
N SER A 125 0.84 11.97 38.65
CA SER A 125 -0.40 11.19 38.77
C SER A 125 -1.51 11.74 37.88
N SER A 126 -1.62 13.07 37.76
CA SER A 126 -2.55 13.71 36.84
C SER A 126 -2.20 13.40 35.37
N ASN A 127 -0.92 13.51 35.00
CA ASN A 127 -0.46 13.21 33.65
C ASN A 127 -0.70 11.74 33.26
N VAL A 128 -0.42 10.79 34.17
CA VAL A 128 -0.67 9.36 33.92
C VAL A 128 -2.15 9.11 33.62
N LYS A 129 -3.07 9.68 34.41
CA LYS A 129 -4.50 9.56 34.15
C LYS A 129 -4.92 10.16 32.81
N ALA A 130 -4.33 11.28 32.41
CA ALA A 130 -4.59 11.89 31.11
C ALA A 130 -4.11 10.98 29.96
N TYR A 131 -2.90 10.41 30.06
CA TYR A 131 -2.38 9.49 29.05
C TYR A 131 -3.15 8.17 28.99
N GLU A 132 -3.60 7.63 30.12
CA GLU A 132 -4.46 6.44 30.15
C GLU A 132 -5.78 6.67 29.43
N SER A 133 -6.42 7.83 29.67
CA SER A 133 -7.65 8.22 28.96
C SER A 133 -7.40 8.38 27.46
N GLU A 134 -6.30 9.00 27.05
CA GLU A 134 -5.96 9.17 25.64
C GLU A 134 -5.66 7.83 24.96
N ARG A 135 -4.91 6.95 25.63
CA ARG A 135 -4.65 5.58 25.17
C ARG A 135 -5.95 4.80 24.94
N GLU A 136 -6.93 4.95 25.82
CA GLU A 136 -8.23 4.30 25.66
C GLU A 136 -8.96 4.78 24.39
N LYS A 137 -8.93 6.09 24.10
CA LYS A 137 -9.52 6.64 22.87
C LYS A 137 -8.82 6.11 21.63
N ILE A 138 -7.49 6.10 21.63
CA ILE A 138 -6.68 5.58 20.53
C ILE A 138 -7.01 4.10 20.26
N LEU A 139 -7.14 3.29 21.31
CA LEU A 139 -7.51 1.88 21.16
C LEU A 139 -8.92 1.69 20.57
N LYS A 140 -9.89 2.53 20.95
CA LYS A 140 -11.25 2.49 20.37
C LYS A 140 -11.23 2.86 18.88
N ILE A 141 -10.51 3.92 18.52
CA ILE A 141 -10.36 4.35 17.12
C ILE A 141 -9.67 3.26 16.30
N ARG A 142 -8.58 2.69 16.83
CA ARG A 142 -7.87 1.58 16.18
C ARG A 142 -8.79 0.39 15.92
N GLY A 143 -9.59 -0.02 16.89
CA GLY A 143 -10.53 -1.14 16.74
C GLY A 143 -11.59 -0.89 15.65
N LEU A 144 -12.10 0.33 15.55
CA LEU A 144 -13.04 0.72 14.48
C LEU A 144 -12.38 0.64 13.09
N VAL A 145 -11.15 1.14 12.96
CA VAL A 145 -10.39 1.11 11.71
C VAL A 145 -10.09 -0.33 11.29
N GLU A 146 -9.67 -1.19 12.22
CA GLU A 146 -9.41 -2.61 11.95
C GLU A 146 -10.69 -3.33 11.49
N GLN A 147 -11.83 -3.08 12.16
CA GLN A 147 -13.12 -3.66 11.76
C GLN A 147 -13.58 -3.20 10.38
N GLN A 148 -13.41 -1.92 10.07
CA GLN A 148 -13.76 -1.38 8.76
C GLN A 148 -12.86 -1.98 7.67
N HIS A 149 -11.56 -2.10 7.93
CA HIS A 149 -10.60 -2.68 6.99
C HIS A 149 -10.95 -4.13 6.63
N GLU A 150 -11.21 -4.96 7.64
CA GLU A 150 -11.66 -6.35 7.46
C GLU A 150 -12.94 -6.41 6.61
N GLY A 151 -13.91 -5.55 6.92
CA GLY A 151 -15.16 -5.45 6.15
C GLY A 151 -14.96 -5.02 4.70
N MET A 152 -13.96 -4.17 4.41
CA MET A 152 -13.62 -3.78 3.04
C MET A 152 -12.91 -4.91 2.28
N ILE A 153 -11.96 -5.61 2.90
CA ILE A 153 -11.26 -6.74 2.29
C ILE A 153 -12.26 -7.81 1.86
N MET A 154 -13.15 -8.22 2.77
CA MET A 154 -14.17 -9.24 2.49
C MET A 154 -15.09 -8.84 1.32
N LYS A 155 -15.47 -7.56 1.22
CA LYS A 155 -16.27 -7.05 0.10
C LYS A 155 -15.47 -7.03 -1.20
N ALA A 156 -14.21 -6.61 -1.15
CA ALA A 156 -13.32 -6.58 -2.31
C ALA A 156 -13.13 -8.00 -2.89
N ASP A 157 -12.84 -8.97 -2.04
CA ASP A 157 -12.69 -10.38 -2.43
C ASP A 157 -13.97 -10.93 -3.06
N HIS A 158 -15.13 -10.64 -2.47
CA HIS A 158 -16.43 -11.02 -3.04
C HIS A 158 -16.63 -10.43 -4.45
N PHE A 159 -16.37 -9.13 -4.65
CA PHE A 159 -16.50 -8.51 -5.97
C PHE A 159 -15.50 -9.09 -6.97
N LEU A 160 -14.24 -9.29 -6.57
CA LEU A 160 -13.22 -9.92 -7.42
C LEU A 160 -13.65 -11.31 -7.87
N GLN A 161 -14.16 -12.14 -6.95
CA GLN A 161 -14.68 -13.46 -7.28
C GLN A 161 -15.87 -13.39 -8.25
N GLN A 162 -16.79 -12.46 -8.04
CA GLN A 162 -17.95 -12.26 -8.91
C GLN A 162 -17.52 -11.85 -10.34
N TYR A 163 -16.61 -10.89 -10.46
CA TYR A 163 -16.11 -10.44 -11.76
C TYR A 163 -15.29 -11.52 -12.46
N THR A 164 -14.45 -12.25 -11.73
CA THR A 164 -13.68 -13.38 -12.27
C THR A 164 -14.61 -14.44 -12.85
N SER A 165 -15.65 -14.83 -12.10
CA SER A 165 -16.64 -15.83 -12.55
C SER A 165 -17.36 -15.37 -13.83
N ARG A 166 -17.71 -14.08 -13.91
CA ARG A 166 -18.38 -13.50 -15.08
C ARG A 166 -17.45 -13.43 -16.29
N LEU A 167 -16.16 -13.16 -16.07
CA LEU A 167 -15.16 -13.14 -17.13
C LEU A 167 -14.98 -14.54 -17.72
N GLU A 168 -14.89 -15.57 -16.88
CA GLU A 168 -14.86 -16.97 -17.30
C GLU A 168 -16.12 -17.39 -18.08
N GLU A 169 -17.29 -16.89 -17.70
CA GLU A 169 -18.53 -17.11 -18.46
C GLU A 169 -18.47 -16.44 -19.84
N CYS A 170 -17.98 -15.21 -19.93
CA CYS A 170 -17.76 -14.54 -21.22
C CYS A 170 -16.78 -15.31 -22.10
N ASP A 171 -15.67 -15.80 -21.55
CA ASP A 171 -14.68 -16.57 -22.30
C ASP A 171 -15.28 -17.86 -22.87
N LYS A 172 -16.14 -18.55 -22.09
CA LYS A 172 -16.88 -19.73 -22.57
C LYS A 172 -17.82 -19.39 -23.71
N LEU A 173 -18.58 -18.29 -23.59
CA LEU A 173 -19.51 -17.85 -24.65
C LEU A 173 -18.77 -17.44 -25.92
N ILE A 174 -17.63 -16.77 -25.79
CA ILE A 174 -16.76 -16.40 -26.92
C ILE A 174 -16.22 -17.66 -27.60
N ALA A 175 -15.74 -18.63 -26.82
CA ALA A 175 -15.22 -19.89 -27.34
C ALA A 175 -16.32 -20.66 -28.10
N GLN A 176 -17.54 -20.72 -27.57
CA GLN A 176 -18.67 -21.35 -28.22
C GLN A 176 -19.03 -20.64 -29.53
N ALA A 177 -19.20 -19.31 -29.51
CA ALA A 177 -19.53 -18.54 -30.71
C ALA A 177 -18.47 -18.70 -31.81
N ASN A 178 -17.19 -18.76 -31.46
CA ASN A 178 -16.12 -19.04 -32.41
C ASN A 178 -16.22 -20.45 -33.01
N ALA A 179 -16.55 -21.45 -32.20
CA ALA A 179 -16.74 -22.82 -32.69
C ALA A 179 -17.92 -22.90 -33.67
N ASP A 180 -19.05 -22.27 -33.34
CA ASP A 180 -20.24 -22.23 -34.20
C ASP A 180 -19.94 -21.54 -35.55
N VAL A 181 -19.20 -20.43 -35.52
CA VAL A 181 -18.77 -19.73 -36.76
C VAL A 181 -17.85 -20.60 -37.62
N LEU A 182 -16.92 -21.32 -37.01
CA LEU A 182 -16.02 -22.23 -37.74
C LEU A 182 -16.79 -23.38 -38.39
N GLU A 183 -17.81 -23.92 -37.72
CA GLU A 183 -18.67 -24.96 -38.27
C GLU A 183 -19.46 -24.45 -39.50
N GLU A 184 -20.08 -23.27 -39.40
CA GLU A 184 -20.81 -22.67 -40.52
C GLU A 184 -19.90 -22.35 -41.71
N LEU A 185 -18.68 -21.87 -41.46
CA LEU A 185 -17.68 -21.64 -42.51
C LEU A 185 -17.31 -22.94 -43.23
N ASP A 186 -17.13 -24.05 -42.51
CA ASP A 186 -16.84 -25.35 -43.11
C ASP A 186 -18.02 -25.86 -43.94
N GLN A 187 -19.25 -25.71 -43.44
CA GLN A 187 -20.45 -26.07 -44.18
C GLN A 187 -20.63 -25.24 -45.46
N MET A 188 -20.36 -23.93 -45.41
CA MET A 188 -20.37 -23.07 -46.59
C MET A 188 -19.29 -23.47 -47.60
N ALA A 189 -18.08 -23.76 -47.14
CA ALA A 189 -16.99 -24.19 -48.01
C ALA A 189 -17.33 -25.48 -48.76
N ARG A 190 -17.98 -26.45 -48.09
CA ARG A 190 -18.49 -27.68 -48.71
C ARG A 190 -19.59 -27.39 -49.74
N ARG A 191 -20.58 -26.56 -49.38
CA ARG A 191 -21.64 -26.15 -50.31
C ARG A 191 -21.09 -25.46 -51.56
N ASP A 192 -20.11 -24.58 -51.40
CA ASP A 192 -19.46 -23.90 -52.52
C ASP A 192 -18.65 -24.85 -53.40
N PHE A 193 -18.06 -25.90 -52.82
CA PHE A 193 -17.41 -26.97 -53.57
C PHE A 193 -18.44 -27.74 -54.42
N ASP A 194 -19.54 -28.18 -53.81
CA ASP A 194 -20.61 -28.91 -54.51
C ASP A 194 -21.22 -28.08 -55.66
N LEU A 195 -21.46 -26.78 -55.43
CA LEU A 195 -21.97 -25.87 -56.45
C LEU A 195 -20.99 -25.67 -57.61
N ARG A 196 -19.67 -25.66 -57.34
CA ARG A 196 -18.65 -25.56 -58.39
C ARG A 196 -18.61 -26.82 -59.26
N ASP A 197 -18.72 -27.99 -58.65
CA ASP A 197 -18.79 -29.26 -59.37
C ASP A 197 -20.07 -29.36 -60.22
N GLU A 198 -21.22 -28.98 -59.65
CA GLU A 198 -22.50 -28.97 -60.37
C GLU A 198 -22.49 -27.98 -61.53
N LYS A 199 -21.90 -26.79 -61.34
CA LYS A 199 -21.71 -25.82 -62.43
C LYS A 199 -20.91 -26.44 -63.57
N LYS A 200 -19.79 -27.10 -63.28
CA LYS A 200 -18.93 -27.74 -64.30
C LYS A 200 -19.67 -28.84 -65.06
N ARG A 201 -20.48 -29.63 -64.36
CA ARG A 201 -21.35 -30.66 -64.95
C ARG A 201 -22.38 -30.04 -65.91
N LEU A 202 -23.04 -28.96 -65.49
CA LEU A 202 -24.02 -28.25 -66.30
C LEU A 202 -23.38 -27.56 -67.51
N GLU A 203 -22.20 -26.95 -67.38
CA GLU A 203 -21.44 -26.40 -68.51
C GLU A 203 -21.13 -27.48 -69.56
N GLY A 204 -20.73 -28.68 -69.12
CA GLY A 204 -20.56 -29.84 -70.01
C GLY A 204 -21.85 -30.21 -70.75
N ARG A 205 -22.97 -30.27 -70.02
CA ARG A 205 -24.29 -30.57 -70.60
C ARG A 205 -24.76 -29.52 -71.60
N VAL A 206 -24.50 -28.24 -71.33
CA VAL A 206 -24.81 -27.14 -72.25
C VAL A 206 -24.04 -27.32 -73.56
N ASN A 207 -22.75 -27.65 -73.49
CA ASN A 207 -21.94 -27.88 -74.69
C ASN A 207 -22.44 -29.08 -75.51
N GLU A 208 -22.77 -30.19 -74.84
CA GLU A 208 -23.34 -31.38 -75.47
C GLU A 208 -24.65 -31.05 -76.22
N VAL A 209 -25.61 -30.41 -75.55
CA VAL A 209 -26.90 -30.04 -76.15
C VAL A 209 -26.73 -29.03 -77.29
N LEU A 210 -25.77 -28.10 -77.18
CA LEU A 210 -25.48 -27.16 -78.29
C LEU A 210 -25.03 -27.89 -79.55
N GLU A 211 -24.18 -28.91 -79.42
CA GLU A 211 -23.76 -29.74 -80.57
C GLU A 211 -24.92 -30.58 -81.11
N GLU A 212 -25.76 -31.16 -80.26
CA GLU A 212 -26.97 -31.86 -80.69
C GLU A 212 -27.93 -30.96 -81.49
N VAL A 213 -28.14 -29.71 -81.05
CA VAL A 213 -28.96 -28.73 -81.75
C VAL A 213 -28.35 -28.36 -83.11
N ARG A 214 -27.02 -28.20 -83.19
CA ARG A 214 -26.33 -27.98 -84.48
C ARG A 214 -26.56 -29.16 -85.42
N HIS A 215 -26.39 -30.39 -84.95
CA HIS A 215 -26.63 -31.60 -85.74
C HIS A 215 -28.09 -31.68 -86.22
N CYS A 216 -29.07 -31.45 -85.35
CA CYS A 216 -30.48 -31.42 -85.72
C CYS A 216 -30.78 -30.35 -86.78
N SER A 217 -30.17 -29.18 -86.66
CA SER A 217 -30.31 -28.10 -87.65
C SER A 217 -29.77 -28.52 -89.03
N VAL A 218 -28.58 -29.15 -89.07
CA VAL A 218 -27.99 -29.69 -90.30
C VAL A 218 -28.93 -30.72 -90.94
N VAL A 219 -29.39 -31.71 -90.17
CA VAL A 219 -30.34 -32.72 -90.64
C VAL A 219 -31.62 -32.07 -91.17
N GLY A 220 -32.18 -31.09 -90.43
CA GLY A 220 -33.37 -30.35 -90.86
C GLY A 220 -33.15 -29.52 -92.13
N THR A 221 -31.94 -29.02 -92.39
CA THR A 221 -31.62 -28.38 -93.68
C THR A 221 -31.50 -29.39 -94.81
N LEU A 222 -30.87 -30.55 -94.59
CA LEU A 222 -30.77 -31.63 -95.57
C LEU A 222 -32.16 -32.17 -95.96
N MET A 223 -33.04 -32.38 -94.97
CA MET A 223 -34.42 -32.81 -95.21
C MET A 223 -35.19 -31.80 -96.08
N ARG A 224 -34.98 -30.49 -95.88
CA ARG A 224 -35.62 -29.43 -96.67
C ARG A 224 -35.09 -29.33 -98.10
N LEU A 225 -33.83 -29.70 -98.36
CA LEU A 225 -33.29 -29.77 -99.72
C LEU A 225 -33.98 -30.85 -100.56
N GLY A 226 -34.44 -31.94 -99.91
CA GLY A 226 -35.05 -33.10 -100.56
C GLY A 226 -34.05 -33.87 -101.47
N PRO A 227 -34.45 -35.01 -102.06
CA PRO A 227 -33.54 -35.88 -102.82
C PRO A 227 -32.82 -35.15 -103.96
N GLY A 228 -33.54 -34.35 -104.75
CA GLY A 228 -32.95 -33.60 -105.87
C GLY A 228 -32.02 -32.46 -105.45
N GLY A 229 -32.27 -31.82 -104.30
CA GLY A 229 -31.36 -30.83 -103.72
C GLY A 229 -30.12 -31.47 -103.12
N MET A 230 -30.26 -32.64 -102.49
CA MET A 230 -29.16 -33.43 -101.95
C MET A 230 -28.21 -33.93 -103.05
N THR A 231 -28.71 -34.43 -104.19
CA THR A 231 -27.86 -34.82 -105.33
C THR A 231 -27.02 -33.64 -105.85
N LYS A 232 -27.61 -32.44 -105.92
CA LYS A 232 -26.88 -31.22 -106.32
C LYS A 232 -25.85 -30.79 -105.29
N LEU A 233 -26.13 -30.95 -104.00
CA LEU A 233 -25.19 -30.66 -102.92
C LEU A 233 -24.00 -31.62 -102.96
N LEU A 234 -24.25 -32.92 -103.12
CA LEU A 234 -23.20 -33.95 -103.26
C LEU A 234 -22.28 -33.65 -104.45
N GLY A 235 -22.84 -33.40 -105.63
CA GLY A 235 -22.02 -33.05 -106.81
C GLY A 235 -21.22 -31.75 -106.65
N ARG A 236 -21.70 -30.79 -105.83
CA ARG A 236 -20.92 -29.57 -105.50
C ARG A 236 -19.82 -29.83 -104.48
N LEU A 237 -20.04 -30.72 -103.53
CA LEU A 237 -19.03 -31.12 -102.52
C LEU A 237 -17.93 -31.94 -103.18
N GLU A 238 -18.27 -32.92 -104.02
CA GLU A 238 -17.31 -33.69 -104.83
C GLU A 238 -16.51 -32.77 -105.75
N GLY A 239 -17.16 -31.81 -106.41
CA GLY A 239 -16.49 -30.79 -107.23
C GLY A 239 -15.50 -29.88 -106.47
N ASN A 240 -15.62 -29.82 -105.14
CA ASN A 240 -14.70 -29.10 -104.25
C ASN A 240 -13.72 -30.04 -103.51
N GLY A 241 -13.64 -31.32 -103.89
CA GLY A 241 -12.74 -32.31 -103.28
C GLY A 241 -13.22 -32.88 -101.95
N VAL A 242 -14.52 -32.84 -101.66
CA VAL A 242 -15.13 -33.42 -100.45
C VAL A 242 -16.00 -34.62 -100.84
N GLU A 243 -15.47 -35.83 -100.65
CA GLU A 243 -16.14 -37.10 -100.95
C GLU A 243 -17.00 -37.56 -99.77
N LEU A 244 -18.19 -36.96 -99.64
CA LEU A 244 -19.04 -37.15 -98.46
C LEU A 244 -19.58 -38.58 -98.32
N VAL A 245 -19.82 -39.30 -99.43
CA VAL A 245 -20.34 -40.68 -99.41
C VAL A 245 -19.27 -41.65 -98.90
N GLU A 246 -18.03 -41.54 -99.37
CA GLU A 246 -16.91 -42.38 -98.92
C GLU A 246 -16.58 -42.12 -97.45
N MET A 247 -16.57 -40.85 -97.02
CA MET A 247 -16.38 -40.52 -95.60
C MET A 247 -17.50 -41.09 -94.72
N ALA A 248 -18.76 -41.04 -95.18
CA ALA A 248 -19.88 -41.62 -94.44
C ALA A 248 -19.80 -43.15 -94.36
N GLU A 249 -19.43 -43.82 -95.45
CA GLU A 249 -19.22 -45.28 -95.48
C GLU A 249 -18.06 -45.70 -94.57
N SER A 250 -16.94 -44.95 -94.56
CA SER A 250 -15.83 -45.21 -93.64
C SER A 250 -16.26 -45.11 -92.16
N ILE A 251 -17.01 -44.08 -91.80
CA ILE A 251 -17.51 -43.89 -90.43
C ILE A 251 -18.50 -45.00 -90.05
N MET A 252 -19.43 -45.36 -90.94
CA MET A 252 -20.41 -46.41 -90.68
C MET A 252 -19.71 -47.76 -90.44
N ASN A 253 -18.70 -48.09 -91.26
CA ASN A 253 -17.93 -49.31 -91.12
C ASN A 253 -17.05 -49.32 -89.84
N GLU A 254 -16.57 -48.16 -89.38
CA GLU A 254 -15.84 -48.04 -88.10
C GLU A 254 -16.74 -48.19 -86.86
N THR A 255 -18.04 -47.88 -86.98
CA THR A 255 -19.00 -48.02 -85.88
C THR A 255 -19.65 -49.41 -85.75
N GLU A 256 -19.38 -50.33 -86.68
CA GLU A 256 -19.93 -51.70 -86.71
C GLU A 256 -18.94 -52.81 -86.26
N GLU A 257 -17.69 -52.46 -85.89
CA GLU A 257 -16.71 -53.33 -85.18
C GLU A 257 -16.71 -53.12 -83.66
#